data_AF-A0A4P7TSQ5-F1
#
_entry.id   AF-A0A4P7TSQ5-F1
#
_cell.length_a   1.000
_cell.length_b   1.000
_cell.length_c   1.000
_cell.angle_alpha   90.00
_cell.angle_beta   90.00
_cell.angle_gamma   90.00
#
_symmetry.space_group_name_H-M   'P 1'
#
loop_
_entity.id
_entity.type
_entity.pdbx_description
1 polymer ?
#
loop_
_entity_poly.entity_id
_entity_poly.type
_entity_poly.pdbx_seq_one_letter_code
_entity_poly.pdbx_strand_id
1 'polypeptide(L)'
;MLINIGRLLMLCVWGFLILNLVHPFPRPLNIFVNVALIFTVLMHGMQLALLKSTLPKDGPQMTTAEKVRIFLFGVFELLVWQKKFKVKK
;
A
#
# COMPACT_ATOMS: atom_id res chain seq x y z
N MET A 1 -17.23 -1.34 5.54
CA MET A 1 -17.63 -0.78 4.24
C MET A 1 -16.59 0.20 3.67
N LEU A 2 -16.23 1.27 4.39
CA LEU A 2 -15.27 2.30 3.91
C LEU A 2 -13.88 1.77 3.50
N ILE A 3 -13.36 0.75 4.22
CA ILE A 3 -12.06 0.14 3.90
C ILE A 3 -12.04 -0.50 2.51
N ASN A 4 -13.13 -1.16 2.09
CA ASN A 4 -13.18 -1.83 0.78
C ASN A 4 -13.21 -0.80 -0.36
N ILE A 5 -13.90 0.32 -0.14
CA ILE A 5 -13.90 1.46 -1.07
C ILE A 5 -12.49 2.06 -1.18
N GLY A 6 -11.81 2.25 -0.05
CA GLY A 6 -10.42 2.73 -0.05
C GLY A 6 -9.46 1.79 -0.80
N ARG A 7 -9.63 0.47 -0.67
CA ARG A 7 -8.84 -0.52 -1.44
C ARG A 7 -9.11 -0.44 -2.93
N LEU A 8 -10.38 -0.33 -3.33
CA LEU A 8 -10.75 -0.20 -4.73
C LEU A 8 -10.15 1.08 -5.33
N LEU A 9 -10.26 2.20 -4.62
CA LEU A 9 -9.65 3.46 -5.02
C LEU A 9 -8.13 3.32 -5.18
N MET A 10 -7.47 2.63 -4.25
CA MET A 10 -6.02 2.41 -4.32
C MET A 10 -5.62 1.58 -5.56
N LEU A 11 -6.43 0.58 -5.96
CA LEU A 11 -6.20 -0.14 -7.22
C LEU A 11 -6.37 0.78 -8.44
N CYS A 12 -7.37 1.66 -8.42
CA CYS A 12 -7.53 2.66 -9.50
C CYS A 12 -6.31 3.59 -9.57
N VAL A 13 -5.78 4.04 -8.43
CA VAL A 13 -4.57 4.88 -8.36
C VAL A 13 -3.37 4.11 -8.90
N TRP A 14 -3.10 2.88 -8.43
CA TRP A 14 -2.03 2.04 -8.97
C TRP A 14 -2.16 1.82 -10.46
N GLY A 15 -3.37 1.51 -10.94
CA GLY A 15 -3.66 1.34 -12.35
C GLY A 15 -3.32 2.60 -13.15
N PHE A 16 -3.75 3.77 -12.69
CA PHE A 16 -3.43 5.06 -13.32
C PHE A 16 -1.93 5.35 -13.35
N LEU A 17 -1.21 5.11 -12.26
CA LEU A 17 0.23 5.33 -12.16
C LEU A 17 1.02 4.37 -13.08
N ILE A 18 0.65 3.09 -13.09
CA ILE A 18 1.30 2.06 -13.93
C ILE A 18 0.94 2.24 -15.40
N LEU A 19 -0.29 2.66 -15.71
CA LEU A 19 -0.71 2.94 -17.08
C LEU A 19 0.19 3.99 -17.72
N ASN A 20 0.62 5.00 -16.96
CA ASN A 20 1.57 6.00 -17.47
C ASN A 20 2.96 5.42 -17.82
N LEU A 21 3.36 4.27 -17.26
CA LEU A 21 4.60 3.59 -17.66
C LEU A 21 4.47 2.89 -19.01
N VAL A 22 3.31 2.28 -19.28
CA VAL A 22 3.05 1.51 -20.52
C VAL A 22 2.58 2.42 -21.65
N HIS A 23 1.73 3.38 -21.33
CA HIS A 23 1.15 4.38 -22.23
C HIS A 23 1.35 5.79 -21.64
N PRO A 24 2.49 6.43 -21.91
CA PRO A 24 2.85 7.70 -21.30
C PRO A 24 1.84 8.79 -21.62
N PHE A 25 1.39 9.51 -20.59
CA PHE A 25 0.51 10.66 -20.76
C PHE A 25 1.23 11.85 -21.41
N PRO A 26 0.48 12.82 -21.97
CA PRO A 26 1.09 14.05 -22.48
C PRO A 26 1.83 14.81 -21.37
N ARG A 27 2.89 15.53 -21.76
CA ARG A 27 3.61 16.43 -20.84
C ARG A 27 2.72 17.64 -20.51
N PRO A 28 2.73 18.14 -19.26
CA PRO A 28 3.63 17.78 -18.15
C PRO A 28 3.13 16.62 -17.27
N LEU A 29 1.91 16.12 -17.49
CA LEU A 29 1.25 15.14 -16.61
C LEU A 29 2.08 13.87 -16.39
N ASN A 30 2.71 13.33 -17.43
CA ASN A 30 3.56 12.14 -17.31
C ASN A 30 4.70 12.30 -16.29
N ILE A 31 5.34 13.47 -16.24
CA ILE A 31 6.43 13.74 -15.28
C ILE A 31 5.87 13.66 -13.86
N PHE A 32 4.73 14.33 -13.63
CA PHE A 32 4.07 14.32 -12.34
C PHE A 32 3.68 12.89 -11.91
N VAL A 33 3.11 12.11 -12.83
CA VAL A 33 2.67 10.73 -12.56
C VAL A 33 3.84 9.80 -12.29
N ASN A 34 4.96 9.93 -13.00
CA ASN A 34 6.18 9.15 -12.72
C ASN A 34 6.77 9.47 -11.35
N VAL A 35 6.83 10.76 -10.98
CA VAL A 35 7.26 11.18 -9.65
C VAL A 35 6.31 10.64 -8.59
N ALA A 36 5.00 10.75 -8.80
CA ALA A 36 3.98 10.20 -7.91
C ALA A 36 4.12 8.68 -7.75
N LEU A 37 4.44 7.94 -8.81
CA LEU A 37 4.70 6.51 -8.74
C LEU A 37 5.92 6.19 -7.88
N ILE A 38 7.05 6.88 -8.09
CA ILE A 38 8.27 6.69 -7.29
C ILE A 38 7.98 6.96 -5.82
N PHE A 39 7.35 8.08 -5.50
CA PHE A 39 6.98 8.42 -4.13
C PHE A 39 6.02 7.39 -3.53
N THR A 40 5.06 6.90 -4.30
CA THR A 40 4.10 5.88 -3.85
C THR A 40 4.81 4.59 -3.44
N VAL A 41 5.71 4.09 -4.30
CA VAL A 41 6.51 2.88 -4.04
C VAL A 41 7.41 3.09 -2.81
N LEU A 42 8.09 4.22 -2.71
CA LEU A 42 8.96 4.53 -1.57
C LEU A 42 8.19 4.63 -0.26
N MET A 43 7.08 5.37 -0.24
CA MET A 43 6.26 5.55 0.96
C MET A 43 5.65 4.22 1.43
N HIS A 44 5.13 3.40 0.51
CA HIS A 44 4.57 2.09 0.86
C HIS A 44 5.65 1.10 1.31
N GLY A 45 6.83 1.14 0.69
CA GLY A 45 7.99 0.35 1.10
C GLY A 45 8.46 0.73 2.51
N MET A 46 8.58 2.03 2.78
CA MET A 46 8.94 2.57 4.09
C MET A 46 7.89 2.22 5.15
N GLN A 47 6.59 2.34 4.83
CA GLN A 47 5.51 1.94 5.74
C GLN A 47 5.64 0.47 6.14
N LEU A 48 5.90 -0.42 5.17
CA LEU A 48 6.09 -1.85 5.44
C LEU A 48 7.37 -2.11 6.26
N ALA A 49 8.47 -1.40 5.96
CA ALA A 49 9.72 -1.54 6.70
C ALA A 49 9.59 -1.10 8.17
N LEU A 50 8.98 0.06 8.41
CA LEU A 50 8.70 0.57 9.76
C LEU A 50 7.75 -0.35 10.54
N LEU A 51 6.76 -0.92 9.86
CA LEU A 51 5.87 -1.89 10.48
C LEU A 51 6.62 -3.16 10.88
N LYS A 52 7.49 -3.68 10.02
CA LYS A 52 8.32 -4.85 10.33
C LYS A 52 9.27 -4.58 11.49
N SER A 53 9.84 -3.37 11.60
CA SER A 53 10.77 -3.02 12.68
C SER A 53 10.08 -2.74 14.02
N THR A 54 8.81 -2.33 14.01
CA THR A 54 8.04 -2.04 15.24
C THR A 54 7.27 -3.25 15.77
N LEU A 55 7.16 -4.33 14.99
CA LEU A 55 6.54 -5.57 15.46
C LEU A 55 7.46 -6.33 16.43
N PRO A 56 6.95 -6.74 17.62
CA PRO A 56 7.71 -7.60 18.53
C PRO A 56 8.06 -8.93 17.87
N LYS A 57 9.25 -9.47 18.16
CA LYS A 57 9.67 -10.79 17.63
C LYS A 57 8.73 -11.91 18.06
N ASP A 58 8.22 -11.83 19.29
CA ASP A 58 7.27 -12.79 19.86
C ASP A 58 5.80 -12.42 19.58
N GLY A 59 5.58 -11.35 18.81
CA GLY A 59 4.26 -10.86 18.43
C GLY A 59 3.72 -11.52 17.16
N PRO A 60 2.50 -11.15 16.74
CA PRO A 60 1.91 -11.64 15.51
C PRO A 60 2.78 -11.33 14.29
N GLN A 61 3.30 -12.36 13.65
CA GLN A 61 4.11 -12.24 12.44
C GLN A 61 3.22 -12.14 11.21
N MET A 62 3.54 -11.21 10.31
CA MET A 62 2.87 -11.09 9.02
C MET A 62 3.37 -12.14 8.04
N THR A 63 2.42 -12.82 7.40
CA THR A 63 2.71 -13.69 6.26
C THR A 63 3.23 -12.86 5.07
N THR A 64 3.95 -13.49 4.14
CA THR A 64 4.43 -12.82 2.92
C THR A 64 3.27 -12.21 2.11
N ALA A 65 2.12 -12.89 2.04
CA ALA A 65 0.93 -12.38 1.38
C ALA A 65 0.39 -11.11 2.05
N GLU A 66 0.37 -11.04 3.38
CA GLU A 66 -0.06 -9.84 4.11
C GLU A 66 0.91 -8.67 3.90
N LYS A 67 2.22 -8.92 3.84
CA LYS A 67 3.22 -7.89 3.53
C LYS A 67 2.99 -7.29 2.14
N VAL A 68 2.75 -8.12 1.13
CA VAL A 68 2.45 -7.68 -0.24
C VAL A 68 1.14 -6.88 -0.28
N ARG A 69 0.10 -7.34 0.42
CA ARG A 69 -1.17 -6.61 0.49
C ARG A 69 -1.04 -5.27 1.23
N ILE A 70 -0.24 -5.18 2.29
CA ILE A 70 0.03 -3.92 2.99
C ILE A 70 0.82 -2.97 2.11
N PHE A 71 1.75 -3.46 1.30
CA PHE A 71 2.45 -2.63 0.32
C PHE A 71 1.50 -2.11 -0.78
N LEU A 72 0.57 -2.93 -1.27
CA LEU A 72 -0.36 -2.52 -2.34
C LEU A 72 -1.50 -1.61 -1.84
N PHE A 73 -2.06 -1.91 -0.68
CA PHE A 73 -3.24 -1.21 -0.13
C PHE A 73 -2.91 -0.25 1.01
N GLY A 74 -1.63 -0.12 1.37
CA GLY A 74 -1.16 0.77 2.43
C GLY A 74 -1.86 0.51 3.77
N VAL A 75 -2.30 1.60 4.40
CA VAL A 75 -2.93 1.59 5.73
C VAL A 75 -4.25 0.82 5.76
N PHE A 76 -4.95 0.67 4.64
CA PHE A 76 -6.23 -0.05 4.60
C PHE A 76 -6.10 -1.55 4.88
N GLU A 77 -5.04 -2.21 4.39
CA GLU A 77 -4.75 -3.60 4.76
C GLU A 77 -4.18 -3.68 6.17
N LEU A 78 -3.34 -2.73 6.56
CA LEU A 78 -2.81 -2.64 7.93
C LEU A 78 -3.93 -2.63 8.98
N LEU A 79 -4.94 -1.78 8.81
CA LEU A 79 -6.06 -1.68 9.75
C LEU A 79 -6.87 -2.99 9.85
N VAL A 80 -7.02 -3.70 8.74
CA VAL A 80 -7.69 -5.01 8.74
C VAL A 80 -6.83 -6.07 9.42
N TRP A 81 -5.53 -6.08 9.14
CA TRP A 81 -4.58 -6.95 9.80
C TRP A 81 -4.58 -6.71 11.33
N GLN A 82 -4.51 -5.46 11.77
CA GLN A 82 -4.60 -5.10 13.19
C GLN A 82 -5.93 -5.53 13.83
N LYS A 83 -7.05 -5.43 13.11
CA LYS A 83 -8.36 -5.92 13.60
C LYS A 83 -8.37 -7.42 13.84
N LYS A 84 -7.67 -8.23 13.03
CA LYS A 84 -7.58 -9.69 13.27
C LYS A 84 -7.03 -10.03 14.67
N PHE A 85 -6.13 -9.19 15.19
CA PHE A 85 -5.49 -9.41 16.50
C PHE A 85 -6.17 -8.65 17.64
N LYS A 86 -6.75 -7.47 17.38
CA LYS A 86 -7.51 -6.71 18.39
C LYS A 86 -8.86 -7.33 18.78
N VAL A 87 -9.37 -8.31 18.03
CA VAL A 87 -10.62 -9.04 18.37
C VAL A 87 -10.41 -10.05 19.52
N LYS A 88 -9.17 -10.26 19.99
CA LYS A 88 -8.92 -10.90 21.30
C LYS A 88 -8.74 -9.85 22.39
N LYS A 89 -9.83 -9.26 22.86
CA LYS A 89 -9.88 -8.71 24.21
C LYS A 89 -11.24 -8.98 24.82
#